data_AF-A0A976FQI6-F1
#
_entry.id   AF-A0A976FQI6-F1
#
_cell.length_a   1.000
_cell.length_b   1.000
_cell.length_c   1.000
_cell.angle_alpha   90.00
_cell.angle_beta   90.00
_cell.angle_gamma   90.00
#
_symmetry.space_group_name_H-M   'P 1'
#
loop_
_entity.id
_entity.type
_entity.pdbx_description
1 polymer ?
#
loop_
_entity_poly.entity_id
_entity_poly.type
_entity_poly.pdbx_seq_one_letter_code
_entity_poly.pdbx_strand_id
1 'polypeptide(L)'
;MPIVQAAALERYRRLGCRNSCSKRLLQKVSTISKRVKVVGWTVNDANENGEIGVVFRTINQFPSEFRGKYNAKHAKCARWWKSRAEVGDQDKFNTKSISTVTGYGRRQTNIKAVFGRGRRRAQWVETLYDILLEEFSRLNAAGVKFSPALISIIARDIILSSAEFAVDFGLNYVDPSDGIKVIGKIKTRWVKQFMKANEIVTRV
;
A
#
# COMPACT_ATOMS: atom_id res chain seq x y z
N MET A 1 9.23 -62.09 28.08
CA MET A 1 8.55 -61.25 29.09
C MET A 1 9.15 -59.84 29.03
N PRO A 2 8.32 -58.79 29.06
CA PRO A 2 8.50 -57.58 28.26
C PRO A 2 8.76 -56.37 29.16
N ILE A 3 9.95 -55.77 29.10
CA ILE A 3 10.27 -54.60 29.93
C ILE A 3 10.53 -53.33 29.09
N VAL A 4 10.61 -53.44 27.77
CA VAL A 4 10.99 -52.29 26.93
C VAL A 4 9.79 -51.54 26.31
N GLN A 5 8.55 -52.02 26.49
CA GLN A 5 7.36 -51.41 25.89
C GLN A 5 6.54 -50.48 26.80
N ALA A 6 6.88 -50.35 28.09
CA ALA A 6 6.14 -49.49 29.02
C ALA A 6 6.61 -48.02 29.04
N ALA A 7 7.87 -47.73 28.72
CA ALA A 7 8.42 -46.37 28.81
C ALA A 7 8.07 -45.47 27.59
N ALA A 8 7.63 -46.05 26.48
CA ALA A 8 7.31 -45.31 25.25
C ALA A 8 5.89 -44.74 25.23
N LEU A 9 4.97 -45.21 26.10
CA LEU A 9 3.58 -44.78 26.12
C LEU A 9 3.24 -43.73 27.19
N GLU A 10 4.19 -43.38 28.07
CA GLU A 10 3.97 -42.37 29.11
C GLU A 10 4.52 -40.98 28.79
N ARG A 11 5.33 -40.86 27.73
CA ARG A 11 5.80 -39.55 27.22
C ARG A 11 4.80 -38.84 26.31
N TYR A 12 3.74 -39.52 25.85
CA TYR A 12 2.71 -38.96 24.97
C TYR A 12 1.47 -38.41 25.69
N ARG A 13 1.52 -38.18 27.02
CA ARG A 13 0.37 -37.68 27.81
C ARG A 13 0.49 -36.27 28.38
N ARG A 14 1.57 -35.52 28.13
CA ARG A 14 1.75 -34.15 28.68
C ARG A 14 2.34 -33.14 27.69
N LEU A 15 1.84 -33.11 26.46
CA LEU A 15 1.94 -31.94 25.60
C LEU A 15 0.55 -31.58 25.06
N GLY A 16 -0.40 -31.43 25.98
CA GLY A 16 -1.53 -30.55 25.71
C GLY A 16 -0.97 -29.14 25.57
N CYS A 17 -0.66 -28.72 24.34
CA CYS A 17 -0.53 -27.31 23.99
C CYS A 17 -1.77 -26.63 24.56
N ARG A 18 -1.61 -25.96 25.71
CA ARG A 18 -2.51 -24.89 26.13
C ARG A 18 -2.34 -23.83 25.05
N ASN A 19 -3.08 -23.98 23.97
CA ASN A 19 -3.49 -22.87 23.15
C ASN A 19 -4.31 -21.97 24.07
N SER A 20 -3.63 -21.17 24.90
CA SER A 20 -4.15 -19.86 25.22
C SER A 20 -4.18 -19.15 23.87
N CYS A 21 -5.26 -19.37 23.12
CA CYS A 21 -5.73 -18.42 22.13
C CYS A 21 -5.99 -17.15 22.94
N SER A 22 -4.92 -16.37 23.18
CA SER A 22 -5.02 -15.02 23.68
C SER A 22 -5.90 -14.34 22.65
N LYS A 23 -7.19 -14.20 22.98
CA LYS A 23 -8.15 -13.47 22.17
C LYS A 23 -7.50 -12.12 21.93
N ARG A 24 -7.00 -11.90 20.71
CA ARG A 24 -6.34 -10.64 20.35
C ARG A 24 -7.35 -9.56 20.69
N LEU A 25 -7.01 -8.69 21.65
CA LEU A 25 -7.89 -7.61 22.05
C LEU A 25 -8.27 -6.84 20.79
N LEU A 26 -9.57 -6.57 20.63
CA LEU A 26 -10.11 -5.81 19.52
C LEU A 26 -9.22 -4.60 19.23
N GLN A 27 -8.63 -4.59 18.04
CA GLN A 27 -7.75 -3.50 17.61
C GLN A 27 -8.61 -2.24 17.49
N LYS A 28 -8.41 -1.27 18.39
CA LYS A 28 -9.05 0.03 18.27
C LYS A 28 -8.27 0.90 17.30
N VAL A 29 -8.82 1.06 16.10
CA VAL A 29 -8.31 1.97 15.07
C VAL A 29 -8.81 3.38 15.38
N SER A 30 -7.91 4.35 15.53
CA SER A 30 -8.26 5.77 15.59
C SER A 30 -8.35 6.32 14.17
N THR A 31 -9.38 7.11 13.87
CA THR A 31 -9.52 7.76 12.56
C THR A 31 -8.46 8.84 12.36
N ILE A 32 -8.19 9.19 11.10
CA ILE A 32 -7.24 10.26 10.75
C ILE A 32 -7.68 11.59 11.40
N SER A 33 -8.97 11.93 11.35
CA SER A 33 -9.50 13.15 11.96
C SER A 33 -9.21 13.24 13.46
N LYS A 34 -9.32 12.12 14.19
CA LYS A 34 -8.97 12.05 15.62
C LYS A 34 -7.48 12.26 15.85
N ARG A 35 -6.63 11.65 15.01
CA ARG A 35 -5.18 11.86 15.06
C ARG A 35 -4.81 13.32 14.81
N VAL A 36 -5.42 13.98 13.83
CA VAL A 36 -5.21 15.42 13.54
C VAL A 36 -5.55 16.27 14.76
N LYS A 37 -6.72 16.04 15.37
CA LYS A 37 -7.14 16.77 16.59
C LYS A 37 -6.16 16.61 17.74
N VAL A 38 -5.72 15.37 18.01
CA VAL A 38 -4.77 15.07 19.10
C VAL A 38 -3.40 15.71 18.81
N VAL A 39 -2.90 15.60 17.59
CA VAL A 39 -1.60 16.18 17.21
C VAL A 39 -1.65 17.72 17.26
N GLY A 40 -2.71 18.35 16.76
CA GLY A 40 -2.89 19.80 16.84
C GLY A 40 -2.89 20.31 18.28
N TRP A 41 -3.62 19.63 19.17
CA TRP A 41 -3.57 19.94 20.60
C TRP A 41 -2.17 19.76 21.19
N THR A 42 -1.48 18.67 20.83
CA THR A 42 -0.13 18.37 21.33
C THR A 42 0.90 19.42 20.90
N VAL A 43 0.77 19.98 19.69
CA VAL A 43 1.63 21.07 19.21
C VAL A 43 1.38 22.34 20.02
N ASN A 44 0.12 22.70 20.26
CA ASN A 44 -0.21 23.87 21.08
C ASN A 44 0.31 23.71 22.52
N ASP A 45 0.11 22.54 23.13
CA ASP A 45 0.61 22.25 24.48
C ASP A 45 2.15 22.26 24.54
N ALA A 46 2.84 21.79 23.51
CA ALA A 46 4.30 21.85 23.44
C ALA A 46 4.82 23.29 23.34
N ASN A 47 4.10 24.18 22.66
CA ASN A 47 4.46 25.59 22.57
C ASN A 47 4.27 26.33 23.90
N GLU A 48 3.26 25.95 24.68
CA GLU A 48 2.95 26.57 25.97
C GLU A 48 3.80 26.00 27.13
N ASN A 49 3.95 24.67 27.19
CA ASN A 49 4.52 23.95 28.33
C ASN A 49 5.87 23.28 28.03
N GLY A 50 6.41 23.48 26.82
CA GLY A 50 7.64 22.83 26.34
C GLY A 50 7.45 21.38 25.91
N GLU A 51 8.42 20.86 25.16
CA GLU A 51 8.34 19.52 24.54
C GLU A 51 8.55 18.36 25.54
N ILE A 52 9.18 18.64 26.68
CA ILE A 52 9.47 17.61 27.70
C ILE A 52 8.16 17.13 28.31
N GLY A 53 7.93 15.81 28.27
CA GLY A 53 6.74 15.19 28.85
C GLY A 53 5.44 15.39 28.04
N VAL A 54 5.50 15.98 26.85
CA VAL A 54 4.31 16.26 26.03
C VAL A 54 3.50 14.98 25.75
N VAL A 55 4.17 13.86 25.50
CA VAL A 55 3.55 12.55 25.26
C VAL A 55 2.71 12.08 26.45
N PHE A 56 3.19 12.31 27.67
CA PHE A 56 2.47 11.93 28.88
C PHE A 56 1.21 12.78 29.06
N ARG A 57 1.33 14.09 28.88
CA ARG A 57 0.19 15.04 28.94
C ARG A 57 -0.87 14.70 27.89
N THR A 58 -0.46 14.42 26.66
CA THR A 58 -1.38 14.00 25.58
C THR A 58 -2.13 12.71 25.92
N ILE A 59 -1.48 11.73 26.55
CA ILE A 59 -2.14 10.47 26.94
C ILE A 59 -3.16 10.72 28.06
N ASN A 60 -2.85 11.60 29.01
CA ASN A 60 -3.77 11.98 30.08
C ASN A 60 -4.96 12.79 29.58
N GLN A 61 -4.74 13.66 28.58
CA GLN A 61 -5.80 14.45 27.97
C GLN A 61 -6.73 13.62 27.07
N PHE A 62 -6.19 12.63 26.34
CA PHE A 62 -6.94 11.80 25.40
C PHE A 62 -6.89 10.30 25.74
N PRO A 63 -7.29 9.87 26.95
CA PRO A 63 -7.16 8.48 27.38
C PRO A 63 -8.02 7.53 26.53
N SER A 64 -9.11 8.05 25.96
CA SER A 64 -10.02 7.29 25.10
C SER A 64 -9.40 6.90 23.75
N GLU A 65 -8.42 7.64 23.24
CA GLU A 65 -7.73 7.39 21.97
C GLU A 65 -6.53 6.43 22.11
N PHE A 66 -5.98 6.31 23.32
CA PHE A 66 -4.85 5.45 23.64
C PHE A 66 -5.30 4.26 24.52
N ARG A 67 -5.66 3.13 23.89
CA ARG A 67 -5.95 1.87 24.59
C ARG A 67 -4.73 0.97 24.72
N GLY A 68 -4.72 0.14 25.76
CA GLY A 68 -3.67 -0.86 26.02
C GLY A 68 -2.80 -0.52 27.24
N LYS A 69 -1.71 -1.27 27.42
CA LYS A 69 -0.71 -1.02 28.47
C LYS A 69 0.01 0.31 28.22
N TYR A 70 0.55 0.91 29.29
CA TYR A 70 1.25 2.21 29.23
C TYR A 70 2.26 2.31 28.09
N ASN A 71 3.13 1.31 27.93
CA ASN A 71 4.15 1.28 26.87
C ASN A 71 3.55 1.36 25.46
N ALA A 72 2.40 0.73 25.23
CA ALA A 72 1.71 0.78 23.94
C ALA A 72 1.09 2.16 23.68
N LYS A 73 0.52 2.79 24.71
CA LYS A 73 0.00 4.17 24.64
C LYS A 73 1.13 5.14 24.32
N HIS A 74 2.22 5.04 25.07
CA HIS A 74 3.41 5.87 24.92
C HIS A 74 4.01 5.72 23.52
N ALA A 75 4.23 4.49 23.04
CA ALA A 75 4.75 4.23 21.70
C ALA A 75 3.83 4.77 20.60
N LYS A 76 2.50 4.61 20.73
CA LYS A 76 1.53 5.15 19.75
C LYS A 76 1.58 6.68 19.70
N CYS A 77 1.54 7.34 20.86
CA CYS A 77 1.58 8.79 20.95
C CYS A 77 2.92 9.37 20.48
N ALA A 78 4.05 8.78 20.88
CA ALA A 78 5.38 9.17 20.42
C ALA A 78 5.53 9.04 18.89
N ARG A 79 4.98 7.96 18.29
CA ARG A 79 4.94 7.82 16.82
C ARG A 79 4.12 8.92 16.16
N TRP A 80 2.97 9.27 16.73
CA TRP A 80 2.14 10.34 16.20
C TRP A 80 2.84 11.70 16.27
N TRP A 81 3.56 11.96 17.36
CA TRP A 81 4.38 13.17 17.55
C TRP A 81 5.55 13.26 16.55
N LYS A 82 6.26 12.15 16.31
CA LYS A 82 7.35 12.11 15.33
C LYS A 82 6.86 12.43 13.92
N SER A 83 5.71 11.89 13.53
CA SER A 83 5.10 12.13 12.23
C SER A 83 4.16 13.34 12.20
N ARG A 84 4.29 14.31 13.12
CA ARG A 84 3.36 15.45 13.24
C ARG A 84 3.34 16.36 12.01
N ALA A 85 4.49 16.52 11.34
CA ALA A 85 4.62 17.32 10.12
C ALA A 85 3.76 16.80 8.96
N GLU A 86 3.53 15.48 8.90
CA GLU A 86 2.81 14.82 7.79
C GLU A 86 1.29 14.75 8.03
N VAL A 87 0.81 15.14 9.21
CA VAL A 87 -0.60 14.95 9.61
C VAL A 87 -1.52 16.03 9.03
N GLY A 88 -0.97 17.18 8.62
CA GLY A 88 -1.71 18.30 8.02
C GLY A 88 -2.14 18.06 6.56
N ASP A 89 -1.46 17.17 5.83
CA ASP A 89 -1.73 16.89 4.41
C ASP A 89 -2.96 16.00 4.24
N GLN A 90 -4.15 16.51 4.58
CA GLN A 90 -5.40 15.78 4.41
C GLN A 90 -5.65 15.35 2.95
N ASP A 91 -5.18 16.13 1.98
CA ASP A 91 -5.29 15.84 0.55
C ASP A 91 -4.53 14.57 0.14
N LYS A 92 -3.42 14.27 0.82
CA LYS A 92 -2.66 13.02 0.60
C LYS A 92 -3.46 11.77 1.02
N PHE A 93 -4.40 11.93 1.94
CA PHE A 93 -5.29 10.85 2.42
C PHE A 93 -6.67 10.84 1.72
N ASN A 94 -7.03 11.94 1.06
CA ASN A 94 -8.34 12.17 0.43
C ASN A 94 -8.30 12.04 -1.11
N THR A 95 -7.50 11.14 -1.68
CA THR A 95 -7.58 10.85 -3.13
C THR A 95 -8.90 10.15 -3.47
N LYS A 96 -9.96 10.94 -3.59
CA LYS A 96 -11.29 10.51 -4.06
C LYS A 96 -11.26 10.58 -5.58
N SER A 97 -11.32 9.44 -6.26
CA SER A 97 -11.61 9.43 -7.70
C SER A 97 -13.13 9.43 -7.94
N ILE A 98 -13.54 10.11 -9.00
CA ILE A 98 -14.93 10.30 -9.42
C ILE A 98 -15.64 8.94 -9.60
N SER A 99 -16.84 8.82 -9.02
CA SER A 99 -17.73 7.68 -9.21
C SER A 99 -18.52 7.84 -10.51
N THR A 100 -18.44 6.88 -11.42
CA THR A 100 -19.45 6.73 -12.48
C THR A 100 -20.78 6.35 -11.84
N VAL A 101 -21.86 7.08 -12.16
CA VAL A 101 -23.23 6.74 -11.77
C VAL A 101 -23.70 5.58 -12.65
N THR A 102 -23.71 4.37 -12.13
CA THR A 102 -24.45 3.27 -12.76
C THR A 102 -25.94 3.46 -12.46
N GLY A 103 -26.80 3.28 -13.47
CA GLY A 103 -28.25 3.56 -13.44
C GLY A 103 -29.06 2.92 -12.30
N TYR A 104 -28.45 2.03 -11.52
CA TYR A 104 -29.01 1.48 -10.27
C TYR A 104 -28.24 1.99 -9.05
N GLY A 105 -28.40 3.27 -8.72
CA GLY A 105 -28.31 3.88 -7.37
C GLY A 105 -27.06 3.69 -6.48
N ARG A 106 -26.12 2.80 -6.80
CA ARG A 106 -24.97 2.48 -5.94
C ARG A 106 -23.78 3.34 -6.36
N ARG A 107 -23.51 4.40 -5.59
CA ARG A 107 -22.26 5.16 -5.71
C ARG A 107 -21.08 4.26 -5.36
N GLN A 108 -20.32 3.84 -6.36
CA GLN A 108 -19.05 3.16 -6.15
C GLN A 108 -17.94 4.21 -6.02
N THR A 109 -17.46 4.45 -4.81
CA THR A 109 -16.27 5.29 -4.58
C THR A 109 -15.01 4.44 -4.73
N ASN A 110 -14.23 4.67 -5.77
CA ASN A 110 -12.86 4.14 -5.84
C ASN A 110 -11.96 5.01 -4.96
N ILE A 111 -11.81 4.59 -3.70
CA ILE A 111 -10.79 5.13 -2.81
C ILE A 111 -9.47 4.50 -3.28
N LYS A 112 -8.67 5.26 -4.03
CA LYS A 112 -7.29 4.84 -4.31
C LYS A 112 -6.56 4.84 -2.97
N ALA A 113 -5.78 3.79 -2.71
CA ALA A 113 -4.93 3.76 -1.52
C ALA A 113 -3.91 4.91 -1.62
N VAL A 114 -3.63 5.56 -0.49
CA VAL A 114 -2.58 6.60 -0.37
C VAL A 114 -1.30 6.13 -1.04
N PHE A 115 -0.58 7.04 -1.71
CA PHE A 115 0.74 6.76 -2.28
C PHE A 115 1.62 6.00 -1.28
N GLY A 116 2.17 4.85 -1.68
CA GLY A 116 2.95 3.95 -0.81
C GLY A 116 2.14 2.86 -0.07
N ARG A 117 0.81 2.79 -0.22
CA ARG A 117 -0.01 1.66 0.25
C ARG A 117 -0.45 0.79 -0.92
N GLY A 118 0.03 -0.46 -0.95
CA GLY A 118 -0.29 -1.44 -1.99
C GLY A 118 0.90 -2.34 -2.32
N ARG A 119 0.71 -3.30 -3.22
CA ARG A 119 1.84 -4.07 -3.77
C ARG A 119 2.72 -3.10 -4.56
N ARG A 120 3.98 -2.94 -4.14
CA ARG A 120 4.96 -2.15 -4.88
C ARG A 120 5.06 -2.72 -6.29
N ARG A 121 5.10 -1.85 -7.30
CA ARG A 121 5.38 -2.26 -8.67
C ARG A 121 6.87 -2.64 -8.74
N ALA A 122 7.19 -3.55 -9.64
CA ALA A 122 8.60 -3.85 -9.91
C ALA A 122 9.21 -2.64 -10.65
N GLN A 123 10.50 -2.40 -10.44
CA GLN A 123 11.19 -1.23 -11.01
C GLN A 123 11.02 -1.15 -12.54
N TRP A 124 11.16 -2.29 -13.23
CA TRP A 124 10.96 -2.37 -14.69
C TRP A 124 9.56 -1.93 -15.14
N VAL A 125 8.53 -2.12 -14.29
CA VAL A 125 7.16 -1.67 -14.59
C VAL A 125 7.07 -0.16 -14.47
N GLU A 126 7.74 0.45 -13.48
CA GLU A 126 7.74 1.90 -13.30
C GLU A 126 8.46 2.57 -14.47
N THR A 127 9.67 2.13 -14.80
CA THR A 127 10.43 2.65 -15.96
C THR A 127 9.67 2.47 -17.28
N LEU A 128 9.10 1.28 -17.53
CA LEU A 128 8.32 1.05 -18.76
C LEU A 128 7.05 1.90 -18.81
N TYR A 129 6.41 2.17 -17.66
CA TYR A 129 5.22 3.00 -17.61
C TYR A 129 5.51 4.43 -18.03
N ASP A 130 6.64 4.99 -17.59
CA ASP A 130 7.02 6.37 -17.89
C ASP A 130 7.29 6.55 -19.39
N ILE A 131 8.14 5.69 -19.98
CA ILE A 131 8.45 5.72 -21.42
C ILE A 131 7.18 5.48 -22.27
N LEU A 132 6.36 4.49 -21.89
CA LEU A 132 5.13 4.19 -22.62
C LEU A 132 4.09 5.32 -22.52
N LEU A 133 4.06 6.06 -21.41
CA LEU A 133 3.16 7.19 -21.23
C LEU A 133 3.59 8.39 -22.07
N GLU A 134 4.89 8.63 -22.19
CA GLU A 134 5.43 9.65 -23.09
C GLU A 134 5.10 9.34 -24.56
N GLU A 135 5.36 8.10 -25.01
CA GLU A 135 5.00 7.65 -26.34
C GLU A 135 3.49 7.71 -26.61
N PHE A 136 2.68 7.33 -25.62
CA PHE A 136 1.23 7.47 -25.70
C PHE A 136 0.82 8.93 -25.87
N SER A 137 1.41 9.84 -25.09
CA SER A 137 1.07 11.26 -25.13
C SER A 137 1.45 11.90 -26.46
N ARG A 138 2.62 11.55 -27.00
CA ARG A 138 3.11 11.97 -28.33
C ARG A 138 2.17 11.53 -29.45
N LEU A 139 1.78 10.26 -29.45
CA LEU A 139 0.88 9.69 -30.46
C LEU A 139 -0.58 10.16 -30.30
N ASN A 140 -1.03 10.39 -29.06
CA ASN A 140 -2.35 10.97 -28.80
C ASN A 140 -2.43 12.42 -29.29
N ALA A 141 -1.36 13.21 -29.13
CA ALA A 141 -1.26 14.55 -29.70
C ALA A 141 -1.32 14.53 -31.24
N ALA A 142 -0.81 13.47 -31.87
CA ALA A 142 -0.95 13.23 -33.31
C ALA A 142 -2.35 12.72 -33.74
N GLY A 143 -3.30 12.58 -32.80
CA GLY A 143 -4.67 12.17 -33.09
C GLY A 143 -4.88 10.65 -33.24
N VAL A 144 -3.91 9.83 -32.84
CA VAL A 144 -4.01 8.36 -32.93
C VAL A 144 -5.02 7.84 -31.90
N LYS A 145 -5.99 7.04 -32.35
CA LYS A 145 -6.94 6.35 -31.46
C LYS A 145 -6.32 5.05 -30.96
N PHE A 146 -6.32 4.86 -29.64
CA PHE A 146 -5.70 3.68 -29.03
C PHE A 146 -6.67 2.54 -28.77
N SER A 147 -6.25 1.34 -29.19
CA SER A 147 -6.80 0.09 -28.70
C SER A 147 -5.83 -0.54 -27.68
N PRO A 148 -6.31 -1.41 -26.76
CA PRO A 148 -5.42 -2.16 -25.87
C PRO A 148 -4.39 -3.02 -26.61
N ALA A 149 -4.72 -3.47 -27.83
CA ALA A 149 -3.78 -4.22 -28.66
C ALA A 149 -2.63 -3.33 -29.14
N LEU A 150 -2.94 -2.10 -29.59
CA LEU A 150 -1.92 -1.14 -30.04
C LEU A 150 -0.95 -0.78 -28.91
N ILE A 151 -1.47 -0.52 -27.71
CA ILE A 151 -0.62 -0.25 -26.53
C ILE A 151 0.27 -1.46 -26.21
N SER A 152 -0.24 -2.70 -26.35
CA SER A 152 0.59 -3.89 -26.17
C SER A 152 1.72 -3.99 -27.20
N ILE A 153 1.48 -3.55 -28.44
CA ILE A 153 2.48 -3.58 -29.51
C ILE A 153 3.56 -2.55 -29.20
N ILE A 154 3.17 -1.31 -28.90
CA ILE A 154 4.11 -0.22 -28.56
C ILE A 154 4.94 -0.60 -27.33
N ALA A 155 4.33 -1.14 -26.27
CA ALA A 155 5.06 -1.57 -25.08
C ALA A 155 6.11 -2.66 -25.40
N ARG A 156 5.80 -3.59 -26.30
CA ARG A 156 6.76 -4.63 -26.73
C ARG A 156 7.84 -4.04 -27.62
N ASP A 157 7.48 -3.09 -28.48
CA ASP A 157 8.43 -2.37 -29.32
C ASP A 157 9.45 -1.63 -28.47
N ILE A 158 9.00 -0.86 -27.46
CA ILE A 158 9.88 -0.17 -26.50
C ILE A 158 10.86 -1.15 -25.83
N ILE A 159 10.39 -2.34 -25.41
CA ILE A 159 11.28 -3.35 -24.81
C ILE A 159 12.36 -3.84 -25.79
N LEU A 160 12.06 -3.86 -27.09
CA LEU A 160 12.95 -4.31 -28.16
C LEU A 160 13.89 -3.22 -28.67
N SER A 161 13.41 -1.98 -28.76
CA SER A 161 14.05 -0.89 -29.52
C SER A 161 14.56 0.26 -28.64
N SER A 162 14.02 0.46 -27.43
CA SER A 162 14.40 1.58 -26.58
C SER A 162 15.77 1.36 -25.94
N ALA A 163 16.72 2.22 -26.29
CA ALA A 163 18.02 2.27 -25.63
C ALA A 163 17.88 2.59 -24.14
N GLU A 164 16.95 3.48 -23.77
CA GLU A 164 16.71 3.91 -22.39
C GLU A 164 16.22 2.74 -21.52
N PHE A 165 15.25 1.96 -22.02
CA PHE A 165 14.79 0.78 -21.30
C PHE A 165 15.86 -0.32 -21.25
N ALA A 166 16.69 -0.43 -22.28
CA ALA A 166 17.73 -1.44 -22.38
C ALA A 166 18.87 -1.27 -21.37
N VAL A 167 19.14 -0.03 -20.91
CA VAL A 167 20.19 0.24 -19.89
C VAL A 167 19.93 -0.56 -18.62
N ASP A 168 18.69 -0.56 -18.13
CA ASP A 168 18.35 -1.17 -16.83
C ASP A 168 17.66 -2.53 -16.97
N PHE A 169 16.81 -2.71 -17.99
CA PHE A 169 15.86 -3.82 -18.08
C PHE A 169 15.75 -4.39 -19.50
N GLY A 170 16.88 -4.51 -20.21
CA GLY A 170 16.91 -4.96 -21.59
C GLY A 170 16.28 -6.33 -21.89
N LEU A 171 16.33 -6.74 -23.16
CA LEU A 171 15.60 -7.89 -23.72
C LEU A 171 15.69 -9.21 -22.95
N ASN A 172 16.84 -9.47 -22.34
CA ASN A 172 17.11 -10.69 -21.59
C ASN A 172 16.83 -10.58 -20.09
N TYR A 173 16.34 -9.43 -19.63
CA TYR A 173 16.01 -9.21 -18.24
C TYR A 173 14.85 -10.12 -17.81
N VAL A 174 15.13 -10.90 -16.77
CA VAL A 174 14.20 -11.83 -16.14
C VAL A 174 13.77 -11.23 -14.81
N ASP A 175 12.47 -11.09 -14.61
CA ASP A 175 11.96 -10.56 -13.34
C ASP A 175 12.27 -11.53 -12.19
N PRO A 176 13.02 -11.10 -11.15
CA PRO A 176 13.40 -11.96 -10.02
C PRO A 176 12.20 -12.57 -9.28
N SER A 177 11.02 -11.96 -9.38
CA SER A 177 9.82 -12.41 -8.66
C SER A 177 9.23 -13.71 -9.22
N ASP A 178 9.27 -13.88 -10.55
CA ASP A 178 8.55 -14.97 -11.23
C ASP A 178 9.44 -15.78 -12.18
N GLY A 179 10.69 -15.37 -12.43
CA GLY A 179 11.60 -16.07 -13.36
C GLY A 179 11.19 -15.95 -14.84
N ILE A 180 10.29 -15.02 -15.18
CA ILE A 180 9.76 -14.82 -16.53
C ILE A 180 10.38 -13.54 -17.13
N LYS A 181 10.79 -13.61 -18.42
CA LYS A 181 11.24 -12.44 -19.19
C LYS A 181 10.16 -11.37 -19.27
N VAL A 182 10.56 -10.09 -19.17
CA VAL A 182 9.62 -8.96 -19.18
C VAL A 182 8.71 -8.93 -20.41
N ILE A 183 9.24 -9.25 -21.59
CA ILE A 183 8.45 -9.33 -22.84
C ILE A 183 7.24 -10.27 -22.72
N GLY A 184 7.39 -11.40 -22.01
CA GLY A 184 6.33 -12.38 -21.78
C GLY A 184 5.27 -11.94 -20.75
N LYS A 185 5.57 -10.89 -19.97
CA LYS A 185 4.65 -10.32 -18.99
C LYS A 185 3.70 -9.29 -19.59
N ILE A 186 4.02 -8.73 -20.76
CA ILE A 186 3.15 -7.80 -21.49
C ILE A 186 1.98 -8.56 -22.14
N LYS A 187 0.95 -8.80 -21.32
CA LYS A 187 -0.33 -9.43 -21.68
C LYS A 187 -1.46 -8.40 -21.63
N THR A 188 -2.62 -8.74 -22.18
CA THR A 188 -3.82 -7.89 -22.18
C THR A 188 -4.21 -7.39 -20.78
N ARG A 189 -4.04 -8.21 -19.74
CA ARG A 189 -4.31 -7.81 -18.35
C ARG A 189 -3.36 -6.69 -17.88
N TRP A 190 -2.08 -6.79 -18.22
CA TRP A 190 -1.08 -5.79 -17.87
C TRP A 190 -1.40 -4.46 -18.55
N VAL A 191 -1.76 -4.49 -19.83
CA VAL A 191 -2.16 -3.28 -20.57
C VAL A 191 -3.40 -2.62 -19.96
N LYS A 192 -4.43 -3.41 -19.60
CA LYS A 192 -5.60 -2.87 -18.89
C LYS A 192 -5.23 -2.22 -17.56
N GLN A 193 -4.22 -2.77 -16.86
CA GLN A 193 -3.72 -2.18 -15.61
C GLN A 193 -2.96 -0.88 -15.86
N PHE A 194 -2.17 -0.79 -16.94
CA PHE A 194 -1.54 0.45 -17.38
C PHE A 194 -2.57 1.53 -17.72
N MET A 195 -3.55 1.20 -18.56
CA MET A 195 -4.62 2.13 -18.95
C MET A 195 -5.40 2.64 -17.75
N LYS A 196 -5.76 1.74 -16.81
CA LYS A 196 -6.45 2.11 -15.57
C LYS A 196 -5.59 2.99 -14.66
N ALA A 197 -4.27 2.75 -14.60
CA ALA A 197 -3.36 3.52 -13.77
C ALA A 197 -3.21 4.96 -14.25
N ASN A 198 -3.18 5.16 -15.57
CA ASN A 198 -2.97 6.45 -16.23
C ASN A 198 -4.28 7.10 -16.72
N GLU A 199 -5.43 6.59 -16.26
CA GLU A 199 -6.76 7.12 -16.59
C GLU A 199 -7.05 7.21 -18.10
N ILE A 200 -6.43 6.32 -18.88
CA ILE A 200 -6.63 6.18 -20.32
C ILE A 200 -7.95 5.45 -20.55
N VAL A 201 -8.98 6.20 -20.96
CA VAL A 201 -10.33 5.68 -21.17
C VAL A 201 -10.38 4.79 -22.42
N THR A 202 -10.70 3.51 -22.26
CA THR A 202 -11.26 2.72 -23.36
C THR A 202 -12.66 3.25 -23.61
N ARG A 203 -12.86 4.05 -24.67
CA ARG A 203 -14.21 4.33 -25.15
C ARG A 203 -14.81 3.00 -25.60
N VAL A 204 -15.76 2.50 -24.84
CA VAL A 204 -16.65 1.40 -25.24
C VAL A 204 -17.72 2.00 -26.13
#